data_AF-A0A0D6TCS8-F1
#
_entry.id   AF-A0A0D6TCS8-F1
#
_cell.length_a   1.000
_cell.length_b   1.000
_cell.length_c   1.000
_cell.angle_alpha   90.00
_cell.angle_beta   90.00
_cell.angle_gamma   90.00
#
_symmetry.space_group_name_H-M   'P 1'
#
loop_
_entity.id
_entity.type
_entity.pdbx_description
1 polymer ?
#
loop_
_entity_poly.entity_id
_entity_poly.type
_entity_poly.pdbx_seq_one_letter_code
_entity_poly.pdbx_strand_id
1 'polypeptide(L)'
;MNGAMLTFDGIASLFGQAAVTEDYVEFRTDTVLSNAELNDLHRATIEIAGKAEGVLVERTDLAGEIVNGRAARAALTVTLRRGLLSNQADAPAQ
;
A
#
# COMPACT_ATOMS: atom_id res chain seq x y z
N MET A 1 1.06 -14.96 -5.86
CA MET A 1 1.25 -13.50 -5.72
C MET A 1 0.97 -12.88 -7.07
N ASN A 2 0.11 -11.87 -7.11
CA ASN A 2 -0.29 -11.21 -8.36
C ASN A 2 0.52 -9.94 -8.56
N GLY A 3 0.87 -9.63 -9.80
CA GLY A 3 1.41 -8.32 -10.15
C GLY A 3 0.36 -7.25 -9.82
N ALA A 4 0.79 -6.22 -9.12
CA ALA A 4 -0.06 -5.15 -8.64
C ALA A 4 0.60 -3.78 -8.82
N MET A 5 -0.23 -2.77 -8.98
CA MET A 5 0.16 -1.37 -9.02
C MET A 5 -0.51 -0.64 -7.86
N LEU A 6 0.27 0.03 -7.03
CA LEU A 6 -0.21 0.80 -5.89
C LEU A 6 0.05 2.28 -6.17
N THR A 7 -1.01 3.08 -6.21
CA THR A 7 -0.92 4.52 -6.47
C THR A 7 -1.42 5.27 -5.26
N PHE A 8 -0.57 6.12 -4.69
CA PHE A 8 -0.94 7.01 -3.59
C PHE A 8 -1.26 8.41 -4.12
N ASP A 9 -2.08 9.15 -3.37
CA ASP A 9 -2.35 10.55 -3.70
C ASP A 9 -1.05 11.37 -3.56
N GLY A 10 -0.52 11.87 -4.68
CA GLY A 10 0.67 12.72 -4.69
C GLY A 10 2.02 12.02 -4.80
N ILE A 11 2.06 10.68 -4.90
CA ILE A 11 3.30 9.89 -5.10
C ILE A 11 3.19 9.11 -6.42
N ALA A 12 4.32 8.83 -7.05
CA ALA A 12 4.39 7.99 -8.23
C ALA A 12 3.84 6.57 -7.96
N SER A 13 3.20 5.97 -8.96
CA SER A 13 2.71 4.60 -8.88
C SER A 13 3.85 3.61 -8.61
N LEU A 14 3.65 2.75 -7.62
CA LEU A 14 4.57 1.69 -7.24
C LEU A 14 4.13 0.38 -7.88
N PHE A 15 5.09 -0.35 -8.43
CA PHE A 15 4.86 -1.70 -8.95
C PHE A 15 5.38 -2.73 -7.97
N GLY A 16 4.62 -3.80 -7.78
CA GLY A 16 4.94 -4.80 -6.78
C GLY A 16 4.09 -6.05 -6.87
N GLN A 17 4.18 -6.84 -5.82
CA GLN A 17 3.40 -8.05 -5.63
C GLN A 17 2.34 -7.80 -4.56
N ALA A 18 1.11 -8.20 -4.83
CA ALA A 18 0.03 -8.17 -3.86
C ALA A 18 -0.39 -9.57 -3.44
N ALA A 19 -0.66 -9.72 -2.14
CA ALA A 19 -1.40 -10.83 -1.55
C ALA A 19 -2.70 -10.27 -0.96
N VAL A 20 -3.83 -10.66 -1.55
CA VAL A 20 -5.16 -10.20 -1.15
C VAL A 20 -5.74 -11.19 -0.15
N THR A 21 -6.21 -10.68 0.99
CA THR A 21 -7.04 -11.38 1.96
C THR A 21 -8.44 -10.77 1.96
N GLU A 22 -9.32 -11.27 2.84
CA GLU A 22 -10.71 -10.81 2.92
C GLU A 22 -10.76 -9.31 3.28
N ASP A 23 -10.04 -8.91 4.33
CA ASP A 23 -10.06 -7.55 4.89
C ASP A 23 -8.85 -6.68 4.48
N TYR A 24 -7.75 -7.31 4.06
CA TYR A 24 -6.48 -6.63 3.84
C TYR A 24 -5.86 -6.98 2.49
N VAL A 25 -4.95 -6.13 2.04
CA VAL A 25 -4.01 -6.42 0.96
C VAL A 25 -2.62 -6.13 1.48
N GLU A 26 -1.76 -7.14 1.42
CA GLU A 26 -0.33 -6.96 1.65
C GLU A 26 0.33 -6.67 0.30
N PHE A 27 0.94 -5.50 0.16
CA PHE A 27 1.67 -5.07 -1.02
C PHE A 27 3.17 -5.03 -0.74
N ARG A 28 3.96 -5.68 -1.59
CA ARG A 28 5.43 -5.73 -1.48
C ARG A 28 6.07 -5.13 -2.72
N THR A 29 7.00 -4.20 -2.54
CA THR A 29 7.77 -3.59 -3.63
C THR A 29 9.24 -3.43 -3.24
N ASP A 30 10.12 -3.49 -4.24
CA ASP A 30 11.55 -3.18 -4.10
C ASP A 30 11.83 -1.67 -4.16
N THR A 31 10.78 -0.84 -4.21
CA THR A 31 10.92 0.62 -4.28
C THR A 31 11.32 1.18 -2.92
N VAL A 32 12.27 2.12 -2.93
CA VAL A 32 12.69 2.86 -1.75
C VAL A 32 11.88 4.16 -1.68
N LEU A 33 11.10 4.32 -0.61
CA LEU A 33 10.42 5.59 -0.28
C LEU A 33 11.18 6.32 0.81
N SER A 34 11.16 7.66 0.76
CA SER A 34 11.70 8.52 1.81
C SER A 34 10.77 8.51 3.02
N ASN A 35 11.30 8.80 4.23
CA ASN A 35 10.48 8.89 5.44
C ASN A 35 9.35 9.94 5.33
N ALA A 36 9.55 11.02 4.56
CA ALA A 36 8.52 12.00 4.29
C ALA A 36 7.37 11.39 3.46
N GLU A 37 7.70 10.67 2.38
CA GLU A 37 6.71 9.98 1.53
C GLU A 37 5.95 8.92 2.32
N LEU A 38 6.64 8.17 3.20
CA LEU A 38 6.02 7.17 4.08
C LEU A 38 5.01 7.78 5.07
N ASN A 39 5.29 8.97 5.61
CA ASN A 39 4.39 9.65 6.54
C ASN A 39 3.11 10.16 5.88
N ASP A 40 3.16 10.46 4.59
CA ASP A 40 2.02 10.98 3.82
C ASP A 40 1.13 9.86 3.23
N LEU A 41 1.52 8.58 3.42
CA LEU A 41 0.75 7.42 2.95
C LEU A 41 -0.52 7.23 3.79
N HIS A 42 -1.64 7.78 3.33
CA HIS A 42 -2.94 7.63 4.01
C HIS A 42 -3.98 6.89 3.17
N ARG A 43 -4.11 7.28 1.89
CA ARG A 43 -5.08 6.71 0.94
C ARG A 43 -4.33 6.26 -0.31
N ALA A 44 -4.75 5.13 -0.85
CA ALA A 44 -4.19 4.59 -2.08
C ALA A 44 -5.27 3.94 -2.93
N THR A 45 -4.98 3.81 -4.22
CA THR A 45 -5.68 2.91 -5.12
C THR A 45 -4.76 1.76 -5.45
N ILE A 46 -5.22 0.53 -5.26
CA ILE A 46 -4.48 -0.66 -5.67
C ILE A 46 -5.16 -1.30 -6.87
N GLU A 47 -4.38 -1.61 -7.90
CA GLU A 47 -4.82 -2.36 -9.07
C GLU A 47 -4.20 -3.75 -9.08
N ILE A 48 -5.04 -4.77 -9.14
CA ILE A 48 -4.63 -6.19 -9.14
C ILE A 48 -5.39 -6.88 -10.26
N ALA A 49 -4.65 -7.47 -11.21
CA ALA A 49 -5.23 -8.14 -12.39
C ALA A 49 -6.27 -7.27 -13.15
N GLY A 50 -5.97 -5.97 -13.30
CA GLY A 50 -6.82 -5.00 -14.01
C GLY A 50 -8.05 -4.53 -13.23
N LYS A 51 -8.19 -4.89 -11.95
CA LYS A 51 -9.24 -4.37 -11.06
C LYS A 51 -8.64 -3.40 -10.06
N ALA A 52 -9.10 -2.15 -10.11
CA ALA A 52 -8.70 -1.11 -9.17
C ALA A 52 -9.69 -1.02 -8.00
N GLU A 53 -9.17 -0.88 -6.78
CA GLU A 53 -9.97 -0.61 -5.58
C GLU A 53 -9.29 0.42 -4.66
N GLY A 54 -10.11 1.20 -3.95
CA GLY A 54 -9.63 2.16 -2.96
C GLY A 54 -9.30 1.47 -1.64
N VAL A 55 -8.12 1.77 -1.11
CA VAL A 55 -7.59 1.17 0.12
C VAL A 55 -7.01 2.23 1.05
N LEU A 56 -6.94 1.89 2.33
CA LEU A 56 -6.30 2.73 3.35
C LEU A 56 -5.00 2.10 3.80
N VAL A 57 -3.98 2.90 4.02
CA VAL A 57 -2.70 2.42 4.53
C VAL A 57 -2.84 2.21 6.03
N GLU A 58 -2.64 0.98 6.48
CA GLU A 58 -2.69 0.66 7.91
C GLU A 58 -1.29 0.59 8.52
N ARG A 59 -0.34 0.00 7.78
CA ARG A 59 1.04 -0.17 8.23
C ARG A 59 2.01 -0.17 7.06
N THR A 60 3.19 0.39 7.29
CA THR A 60 4.34 0.31 6.40
C THR A 60 5.52 -0.30 7.15
N ASP A 61 6.02 -1.41 6.66
CA ASP A 61 7.18 -2.11 7.21
C ASP A 61 8.31 -2.05 6.17
N LEU A 62 9.41 -1.40 6.53
CA LEU A 62 10.61 -1.37 5.70
C LEU A 62 11.53 -2.51 6.13
N ALA A 63 11.54 -3.59 5.35
CA ALA A 63 12.51 -4.66 5.53
C ALA A 63 13.76 -4.33 4.72
N GLY A 64 14.80 -3.84 5.38
CA GLY A 64 16.14 -3.73 4.79
C GLY A 64 16.90 -5.04 4.97
N GLU A 65 17.20 -5.74 3.89
CA GLU A 65 18.18 -6.82 3.96
C GLU A 65 19.58 -6.20 3.95
N ILE A 66 20.32 -6.30 5.06
CA ILE A 66 21.74 -5.95 5.09
C ILE A 66 22.54 -7.20 4.74
N VAL A 67 23.04 -7.28 3.51
CA VAL A 67 24.00 -8.33 3.11
C VAL A 67 25.39 -7.72 3.11
N ASN A 68 26.30 -8.27 3.91
CA ASN A 68 27.69 -7.83 4.02
C ASN A 68 27.85 -6.33 4.34
N GLY A 69 27.03 -5.79 5.26
CA GLY A 69 27.13 -4.39 5.69
C GLY A 69 26.68 -3.35 4.66
N ARG A 70 26.02 -3.80 3.57
CA ARG A 70 25.38 -2.94 2.58
C ARG A 70 23.91 -3.28 2.49
N ALA A 71 23.04 -2.27 2.35
CA ALA A 71 21.64 -2.48 2.04
C ALA A 71 21.56 -3.18 0.68
N ALA A 72 21.20 -4.46 0.67
CA ALA A 72 21.21 -5.30 -0.52
C ALA A 72 19.95 -5.04 -1.35
N ARG A 73 18.78 -4.98 -0.70
CA ARG A 73 17.49 -4.53 -1.24
C ARG A 73 16.65 -4.01 -0.08
N ALA A 74 16.00 -2.86 -0.25
CA ALA A 74 14.96 -2.45 0.68
C ALA A 74 13.64 -2.96 0.10
N ALA A 75 13.01 -3.90 0.79
CA ALA A 75 11.68 -4.36 0.46
C ALA A 75 10.69 -3.58 1.33
N LEU A 76 9.92 -2.69 0.71
CA LEU A 76 8.82 -2.03 1.36
C LEU A 76 7.61 -2.98 1.34
N THR A 77 7.10 -3.28 2.53
CA THR A 77 5.83 -3.97 2.70
C THR A 77 4.80 -2.96 3.21
N VAL A 78 3.66 -2.90 2.54
CA VAL A 78 2.54 -2.03 2.91
C VAL A 78 1.33 -2.91 3.18
N THR A 79 0.82 -2.84 4.39
CA THR A 79 -0.46 -3.45 4.77
C THR A 79 -1.56 -2.43 4.50
N LEU A 80 -2.41 -2.78 3.55
CA LEU A 80 -3.50 -1.95 3.08
C LEU A 80 -4.80 -2.56 3.59
N ARG A 81 -5.64 -1.76 4.24
CA ARG A 81 -6.99 -2.16 4.60
C ARG A 81 -7.91 -1.91 3.42
N ARG A 82 -8.66 -2.94 3.02
CA ARG A 82 -9.67 -2.83 1.96
C ARG A 82 -10.83 -1.99 2.50
N GLY A 83 -11.35 -1.10 1.65
CA GLY A 83 -12.23 -0.02 2.09
C GLY A 83 -13.37 -0.49 3.01
N LEU A 84 -13.40 0.02 4.25
CA LEU A 84 -14.67 0.27 4.93
C LEU A 84 -15.31 1.52 4.32
N LEU A 85 -15.80 1.43 3.08
CA LEU A 85 -16.86 2.32 2.61
C LEU A 85 -18.24 1.65 2.75
N SER A 86 -18.34 0.62 3.58
CA SER A 86 -19.60 0.24 4.18
C SER A 86 -19.89 1.21 5.31
N ASN A 87 -20.65 2.28 5.01
CA ASN A 87 -21.41 3.10 5.96
C ASN A 87 -20.73 4.34 6.60
N GLN A 88 -20.33 5.31 5.80
CA GLN A 88 -20.71 6.70 6.08
C GLN A 88 -21.92 7.01 5.19
N ALA A 89 -23.05 6.41 5.54
CA ALA A 89 -24.34 6.86 5.08
C ALA A 89 -24.53 8.32 5.52
N ASP A 90 -25.12 9.13 4.65
CA ASP A 90 -26.13 10.12 4.99
C ASP A 90 -26.48 10.17 6.50
N ALA A 91 -25.86 11.08 7.23
CA ALA A 91 -26.53 11.69 8.37
C ALA A 91 -27.15 12.99 7.85
N PRO A 92 -28.47 13.06 7.55
CA PRO A 92 -29.10 14.35 7.42
C PRO A 92 -28.97 15.06 8.78
N ALA A 93 -28.36 16.24 8.77
CA ALA A 93 -28.39 17.14 9.91
C ALA A 93 -29.87 17.37 10.29
N GLN A 94 -30.22 17.04 11.54
CA GLN A 94 -31.51 17.36 12.13
C GLN A 94 -31.61 18.87 12.40
#